data_AF-P75364-F1
#
_entry.id   AF-P75364-F1
#
_cell.length_a   1.000
_cell.length_b   1.000
_cell.length_c   1.000
_cell.angle_alpha   90.00
_cell.angle_beta   90.00
_cell.angle_gamma   90.00
#
_symmetry.space_group_name_H-M   'P 1'
#
loop_
_entity.id
_entity.type
_entity.pdbx_description
1 polymer ?
#
loop_
_entity_poly.entity_id
_entity_poly.type
_entity_poly.pdbx_seq_one_letter_code
_entity_poly.pdbx_strand_id
1 'polypeptide(L)'
;MKPQLLALKQFVQTEFEKVDFETFRQNFNRCLEREQSTLLIYEDDDYDDQSFFLKPMLSDAFFISSEVVKQLDLLAVLVDNPKGDVKSCCQSFYEALTLFISALAITKGVDVGRYHQQLGKRFGVLTVY
;
A
#
# COMPACT_ATOMS: atom_id res chain seq x y z
N MET A 1 -1.02 15.58 11.21
CA MET A 1 -0.64 14.16 11.12
C MET A 1 -0.38 13.54 12.46
N LYS A 2 -1.16 12.49 12.77
CA LYS A 2 -1.01 11.68 13.97
C LYS A 2 0.34 10.93 13.96
N PRO A 3 1.09 10.87 15.08
CA PRO A 3 2.45 10.31 15.10
C PRO A 3 2.55 8.86 14.61
N GLN A 4 1.57 8.01 14.97
CA GLN A 4 1.57 6.60 14.58
C GLN A 4 1.32 6.40 13.08
N LEU A 5 0.44 7.22 12.49
CA LEU A 5 0.20 7.24 11.04
C LEU A 5 1.47 7.68 10.30
N LEU A 6 2.12 8.74 10.78
CA LEU A 6 3.40 9.18 10.24
C LEU A 6 4.46 8.05 10.31
N ALA A 7 4.54 7.34 11.43
CA ALA A 7 5.47 6.22 11.60
C ALA A 7 5.16 5.04 10.66
N LEU A 8 3.88 4.72 10.44
CA LEU A 8 3.47 3.69 9.49
C LEU A 8 3.82 4.09 8.05
N LYS A 9 3.51 5.34 7.66
CA LYS A 9 3.87 5.88 6.34
C LYS A 9 5.38 5.80 6.11
N GLN A 10 6.17 6.31 7.06
CA GLN A 10 7.63 6.28 7.00
C GLN A 10 8.15 4.85 6.91
N PHE A 11 7.56 3.92 7.68
CA PHE A 11 7.94 2.51 7.60
C PHE A 11 7.71 1.96 6.19
N VAL A 12 6.51 2.11 5.62
CA VAL A 12 6.20 1.59 4.27
C VAL A 12 7.12 2.22 3.22
N GLN A 13 7.33 3.53 3.29
CA GLN A 13 8.24 4.25 2.39
C GLN A 13 9.67 3.69 2.48
N THR A 14 10.22 3.59 3.69
CA THR A 14 11.57 3.07 3.91
C THR A 14 11.71 1.61 3.45
N GLU A 15 10.67 0.80 3.60
CA GLU A 15 10.69 -0.59 3.16
C GLU A 15 10.67 -0.70 1.63
N PHE A 16 9.91 0.18 0.96
CA PHE A 16 9.91 0.29 -0.50
C PHE A 16 11.25 0.77 -1.05
N GLU A 17 11.86 1.79 -0.43
CA GLU A 17 13.17 2.31 -0.85
C GLU A 17 14.32 1.28 -0.70
N LYS A 18 14.13 0.22 0.09
CA LYS A 18 15.13 -0.84 0.31
C LYS A 18 15.04 -2.00 -0.67
N VAL A 19 13.94 -2.14 -1.40
CA VAL A 19 13.76 -3.28 -2.31
C VAL A 19 14.21 -2.92 -3.72
N ASP A 20 14.60 -3.93 -4.50
CA ASP A 20 14.81 -3.75 -5.94
C ASP A 20 13.47 -3.37 -6.59
N PHE A 21 13.43 -2.20 -7.21
CA PHE A 21 12.20 -1.65 -7.77
C PHE A 21 11.61 -2.57 -8.84
N GLU A 22 12.45 -3.18 -9.69
CA GLU A 22 11.93 -3.93 -10.82
C GLU A 22 11.31 -5.26 -10.40
N THR A 23 11.95 -5.92 -9.44
CA THR A 23 11.39 -7.09 -8.77
C THR A 23 10.11 -6.72 -8.02
N PHE A 24 10.09 -5.59 -7.32
CA PHE A 24 8.89 -5.09 -6.64
C PHE A 24 7.74 -4.85 -7.62
N ARG A 25 8.00 -4.16 -8.73
CA ARG A 25 7.02 -3.83 -9.76
C ARG A 25 6.37 -5.08 -10.34
N GLN A 26 7.18 -6.09 -10.67
CA GLN A 26 6.68 -7.39 -11.15
C GLN A 26 5.78 -8.07 -10.12
N ASN A 27 6.20 -8.11 -8.85
CA ASN A 27 5.41 -8.71 -7.78
C ASN A 27 4.12 -7.94 -7.51
N PHE A 28 4.17 -6.60 -7.53
CA PHE A 28 3.02 -5.74 -7.35
C PHE A 28 1.98 -5.94 -8.46
N ASN A 29 2.40 -5.88 -9.73
CA ASN A 29 1.49 -6.10 -10.85
C ASN A 29 0.87 -7.50 -10.82
N ARG A 30 1.62 -8.51 -10.37
CA ARG A 30 1.10 -9.88 -10.18
C ARG A 30 0.08 -9.98 -9.03
N CYS A 31 0.31 -9.28 -7.92
CA CYS A 31 -0.68 -9.18 -6.84
C CYS A 31 -1.95 -8.49 -7.32
N LEU A 32 -1.79 -7.40 -8.08
CA LEU A 32 -2.91 -6.64 -8.61
C LEU A 32 -3.75 -7.47 -9.61
N GLU A 33 -3.11 -8.17 -10.54
CA GLU A 33 -3.79 -9.04 -11.51
C GLU A 33 -4.62 -10.14 -10.79
N ARG A 34 -4.08 -10.71 -9.70
CA ARG A 34 -4.80 -11.67 -8.87
C ARG A 34 -6.01 -11.02 -8.21
N GLU A 35 -5.87 -9.84 -7.61
CA GLU A 35 -6.98 -9.16 -6.96
C GLU A 35 -8.05 -8.72 -7.96
N GLN A 36 -7.66 -8.17 -9.11
CA GLN A 36 -8.57 -7.76 -10.18
C GLN A 36 -9.35 -8.95 -10.75
N SER A 37 -8.76 -10.15 -10.79
CA SER A 37 -9.49 -11.36 -11.17
C SER A 37 -10.59 -11.76 -10.16
N THR A 38 -10.53 -11.21 -8.94
CA THR A 38 -11.53 -11.44 -7.89
C THR A 38 -12.51 -10.26 -7.70
N LEU A 39 -12.13 -9.06 -8.15
CA LEU A 39 -12.97 -7.87 -8.08
C LEU A 39 -14.05 -7.93 -9.15
N LEU A 40 -15.31 -7.86 -8.73
CA LEU A 40 -16.42 -7.49 -9.60
C LEU A 40 -16.23 -6.02 -9.99
N ILE A 41 -15.57 -5.76 -11.11
CA ILE A 41 -15.46 -4.42 -11.67
C ILE A 41 -16.85 -4.06 -12.21
N TYR A 42 -17.51 -3.09 -11.59
CA TYR A 42 -18.71 -2.49 -12.17
C TYR A 42 -18.25 -1.65 -13.37
N GLU A 43 -18.87 -1.84 -14.56
CA GLU A 43 -18.47 -1.16 -15.81
C GLU A 43 -18.46 0.38 -15.73
N ASP A 44 -19.07 0.96 -14.69
CA ASP A 44 -19.15 2.41 -14.45
C ASP A 44 -18.05 2.99 -13.55
N ASP A 45 -17.15 2.17 -12.98
CA ASP A 45 -15.98 2.71 -12.27
C ASP A 45 -14.97 3.19 -13.31
N ASP A 46 -15.04 4.48 -13.65
CA ASP A 46 -14.03 5.16 -14.47
C ASP A 46 -12.65 4.76 -13.96
N TYR A 47 -11.88 4.04 -14.79
CA TYR A 47 -10.55 3.56 -14.44
C TYR A 47 -9.65 4.69 -13.90
N ASP A 48 -9.89 5.92 -14.35
CA ASP A 48 -9.19 7.11 -13.92
C ASP A 48 -9.44 7.45 -12.43
N ASP A 49 -10.59 7.09 -11.86
CA ASP A 49 -10.94 7.32 -10.45
C ASP A 49 -10.33 6.30 -9.49
N GLN A 50 -9.75 5.21 -10.01
CA GLN A 50 -9.10 4.22 -9.16
C GLN A 50 -7.84 4.77 -8.49
N SER A 51 -7.65 4.40 -7.23
CA SER A 51 -6.44 4.75 -6.45
C SER A 51 -5.18 4.28 -7.16
N PHE A 52 -4.11 5.05 -7.07
CA PHE A 52 -2.80 4.72 -7.64
C PHE A 52 -2.33 3.30 -7.26
N PHE A 53 -2.60 2.87 -6.01
CA PHE A 53 -2.23 1.54 -5.51
C PHE A 53 -3.13 0.39 -5.99
N LEU A 54 -4.08 0.69 -6.89
CA LEU A 54 -4.94 -0.27 -7.59
C LEU A 54 -4.71 -0.24 -9.11
N LYS A 55 -3.68 0.48 -9.59
CA LYS A 55 -3.31 0.58 -11.00
C LYS A 55 -1.98 -0.13 -11.26
N PRO A 56 -1.79 -0.79 -12.41
CA PRO A 56 -0.51 -1.39 -12.77
C PRO A 56 0.60 -0.32 -12.85
N MET A 57 1.78 -0.66 -12.34
CA MET A 57 2.97 0.19 -12.43
C MET A 57 3.67 -0.10 -13.76
N LEU A 58 3.41 0.73 -14.79
CA LEU A 58 3.88 0.51 -16.15
C LEU A 58 4.99 1.46 -16.62
N SER A 59 5.26 2.54 -15.87
CA SER A 59 6.28 3.52 -16.24
C SER A 59 7.69 3.11 -15.80
N ASP A 60 8.68 3.95 -16.11
CA ASP A 60 10.07 3.76 -15.71
C ASP A 60 10.28 3.85 -14.19
N ALA A 61 11.37 3.24 -13.72
CA ALA A 61 11.66 3.10 -12.30
C ALA A 61 11.84 4.42 -11.56
N PHE A 62 12.44 5.42 -12.22
CA PHE A 62 12.68 6.73 -11.60
C PHE A 62 11.36 7.45 -11.39
N PHE A 63 10.51 7.48 -12.42
CA PHE A 63 9.20 8.11 -12.35
C PHE A 63 8.32 7.45 -11.28
N ILE A 64 8.14 6.13 -11.35
CA ILE A 64 7.23 5.42 -10.43
C ILE A 64 7.73 5.50 -8.98
N SER A 65 9.03 5.37 -8.73
CA SER A 65 9.54 5.46 -7.35
C SER A 65 9.25 6.83 -6.74
N SER A 66 9.43 7.90 -7.51
CA SER A 66 9.07 9.26 -7.06
C SER A 66 7.57 9.43 -6.86
N GLU A 67 6.76 8.79 -7.70
CA GLU A 67 5.31 8.87 -7.63
C GLU A 67 4.75 8.10 -6.44
N VAL A 68 5.26 6.90 -6.15
CA VAL A 68 4.90 6.11 -4.96
C VAL A 68 5.07 6.94 -3.69
N VAL A 69 6.21 7.64 -3.54
CA VAL A 69 6.45 8.49 -2.36
C VAL A 69 5.41 9.61 -2.25
N LYS A 70 5.11 10.30 -3.35
CA LYS A 70 4.07 11.35 -3.37
C LYS A 70 2.68 10.79 -3.04
N GLN A 71 2.36 9.61 -3.56
CA GLN A 71 1.06 8.96 -3.35
C GLN A 71 0.91 8.45 -1.91
N LEU A 72 1.99 7.98 -1.27
CA LEU A 72 2.01 7.68 0.16
C LEU A 72 1.78 8.93 1.02
N ASP A 73 2.39 10.06 0.65
CA ASP A 73 2.16 11.34 1.33
C ASP A 73 0.71 11.82 1.18
N LEU A 74 0.18 11.78 -0.04
CA LEU A 74 -1.19 12.17 -0.34
C LEU A 74 -2.19 11.29 0.42
N LEU A 75 -2.01 9.96 0.37
CA LEU A 75 -2.86 9.01 1.08
C LEU A 75 -2.84 9.26 2.60
N ALA A 76 -1.66 9.50 3.17
CA ALA A 76 -1.53 9.80 4.60
C ALA A 76 -2.27 11.09 5.00
N VAL A 77 -2.28 12.12 4.13
CA VAL A 77 -3.06 13.34 4.36
C VAL A 77 -4.56 13.07 4.24
N LEU A 78 -4.99 12.32 3.23
CA LEU A 78 -6.40 12.00 2.99
C LEU A 78 -7.03 11.24 4.15
N VAL A 79 -6.29 10.27 4.71
CA VAL A 79 -6.78 9.44 5.82
C VAL A 79 -6.58 10.08 7.20
N ASP A 80 -5.75 11.13 7.33
CA ASP A 80 -5.55 11.88 8.58
C ASP A 80 -6.73 12.81 8.91
N ASN A 81 -7.92 12.23 9.03
CA ASN A 81 -9.13 12.95 9.40
C ASN A 81 -8.99 13.53 10.82
N PRO A 82 -9.19 14.85 11.03
CA PRO A 82 -9.13 15.46 12.37
C PRO A 82 -10.13 14.87 13.38
N LYS A 83 -11.27 14.33 12.91
CA LYS A 83 -12.29 13.69 13.75
C LYS A 83 -12.05 12.19 13.96
N GLY A 84 -11.19 11.57 13.14
CA GLY A 84 -10.84 10.16 13.27
C GLY A 84 -9.87 9.94 14.42
N ASP A 85 -10.00 8.83 15.13
CA ASP A 85 -8.97 8.41 16.08
C ASP A 85 -7.72 7.91 15.35
N VAL A 86 -6.61 7.77 16.08
CA VAL A 86 -5.32 7.33 15.51
C VAL A 86 -5.47 5.95 14.86
N LYS A 87 -6.20 5.05 15.52
CA LYS A 87 -6.35 3.67 15.08
C LYS A 87 -7.10 3.58 13.75
N SER A 88 -8.22 4.28 13.60
CA SER A 88 -8.99 4.26 12.35
C SER A 88 -8.21 4.89 11.20
N CYS A 89 -7.48 5.97 11.43
CA CYS A 89 -6.62 6.57 10.40
C CYS A 89 -5.51 5.61 9.95
N CYS A 90 -4.84 4.92 10.88
CA CYS A 90 -3.85 3.89 10.55
C CYS A 90 -4.48 2.70 9.83
N GLN A 91 -5.67 2.29 10.24
CA GLN A 91 -6.40 1.19 9.61
C GLN A 91 -6.72 1.53 8.15
N SER A 92 -7.33 2.69 7.88
CA SER A 92 -7.65 3.12 6.51
C SER A 92 -6.42 3.27 5.64
N PHE A 93 -5.31 3.80 6.18
CA PHE A 93 -4.04 3.88 5.48
C PHE A 93 -3.50 2.49 5.12
N TYR A 94 -3.53 1.57 6.07
CA TYR A 94 -3.05 0.21 5.89
C TYR A 94 -3.89 -0.56 4.86
N GLU A 95 -5.23 -0.48 4.96
CA GLU A 95 -6.16 -1.15 4.05
C GLU A 95 -5.93 -0.70 2.61
N ALA A 96 -5.78 0.61 2.37
CA ALA A 96 -5.48 1.17 1.06
C ALA A 96 -4.14 0.71 0.47
N LEU A 97 -3.22 0.20 1.30
CA LEU A 97 -1.89 -0.25 0.90
C LEU A 97 -1.72 -1.76 0.97
N THR A 98 -2.80 -2.51 1.16
CA THR A 98 -2.74 -3.96 1.40
C THR A 98 -1.98 -4.71 0.30
N LEU A 99 -2.32 -4.49 -0.97
CA LEU A 99 -1.63 -5.11 -2.11
C LEU A 99 -0.17 -4.68 -2.22
N PHE A 100 0.10 -3.39 -1.95
CA PHE A 100 1.44 -2.82 -1.92
C PHE A 100 2.31 -3.49 -0.85
N ILE A 101 1.76 -3.68 0.36
CA ILE A 101 2.41 -4.35 1.49
C ILE A 101 2.64 -5.83 1.20
N SER A 102 1.67 -6.51 0.58
CA SER A 102 1.84 -7.89 0.12
C SER A 102 2.99 -8.01 -0.90
N ALA A 103 3.06 -7.09 -1.87
CA ALA A 103 4.13 -7.05 -2.85
C ALA A 103 5.51 -6.80 -2.21
N LEU A 104 5.59 -5.92 -1.19
CA LEU A 104 6.81 -5.73 -0.41
C LEU A 104 7.25 -7.03 0.28
N ALA A 105 6.33 -7.75 0.92
CA ALA A 105 6.62 -9.01 1.60
C ALA A 105 7.21 -10.06 0.62
N ILE A 106 6.56 -10.24 -0.54
CA ILE A 106 7.00 -11.18 -1.58
C ILE A 106 8.39 -10.80 -2.09
N THR A 107 8.61 -9.52 -2.38
CA THR A 107 9.90 -9.01 -2.89
C THR A 107 11.03 -9.22 -1.89
N LYS A 108 10.73 -9.17 -0.61
CA LYS A 108 11.68 -9.44 0.48
C LYS A 108 11.86 -10.93 0.79
N GLY A 109 11.13 -11.82 0.11
CA GLY A 109 11.13 -13.25 0.39
C GLY A 109 10.54 -13.61 1.76
N VAL A 110 9.62 -12.80 2.28
CA VAL A 110 8.95 -13.03 3.57
C VAL A 110 7.53 -13.55 3.32
N ASP A 111 7.08 -14.47 4.17
CA ASP A 111 5.69 -14.93 4.16
C ASP A 111 4.72 -13.76 4.33
N VAL A 112 3.76 -13.64 3.40
CA VAL A 112 2.83 -12.50 3.34
C VAL A 112 1.98 -12.40 4.60
N GLY A 113 1.32 -13.49 5.01
CA GLY A 113 0.46 -13.50 6.20
C GLY A 113 1.23 -13.08 7.46
N ARG A 114 2.43 -13.65 7.65
CA ARG A 114 3.31 -13.28 8.76
C ARG A 114 3.76 -11.82 8.70
N TYR A 115 4.06 -11.28 7.52
CA TYR A 115 4.47 -9.89 7.35
C TYR A 115 3.33 -8.94 7.73
N HIS A 116 2.12 -9.22 7.23
CA HIS A 116 0.92 -8.46 7.59
C HIS A 116 0.69 -8.51 9.11
N GLN A 117 0.69 -9.69 9.74
CA GLN A 117 0.51 -9.83 11.19
C GLN A 117 1.55 -9.07 12.02
N GLN A 118 2.81 -9.02 11.57
CA GLN A 118 3.85 -8.23 12.23
C GLN A 118 3.53 -6.73 12.19
N LEU A 119 3.04 -6.22 11.05
CA LEU A 119 2.58 -4.84 10.93
C LEU A 119 1.35 -4.56 11.78
N GLY A 120 0.40 -5.50 11.80
CA GLY A 120 -0.78 -5.43 12.66
C GLY A 120 -0.42 -5.24 14.13
N LYS A 121 0.48 -6.08 14.64
CA LYS A 121 0.99 -5.98 16.02
C LYS A 121 1.75 -4.67 16.27
N ARG A 122 2.56 -4.22 15.31
CA ARG A 122 3.41 -3.03 15.45
C ARG A 122 2.63 -1.72 15.40
N PHE A 123 1.63 -1.63 14.54
CA PHE A 123 0.89 -0.39 14.28
C PHE A 123 -0.56 -0.41 14.76
N GLY A 124 -0.99 -1.48 15.43
CA GLY A 124 -2.33 -1.60 16.01
C GLY A 124 -3.44 -1.70 14.95
N VAL A 125 -3.10 -2.19 13.76
CA VAL A 125 -4.04 -2.38 12.64
C VAL A 125 -4.54 -3.82 12.60
N LEU A 126 -5.79 -4.01 12.19
CA LEU A 126 -6.39 -5.31 11.96
C LEU A 126 -5.97 -5.81 10.57
N THR A 127 -5.50 -7.05 10.51
CA THR A 127 -4.91 -7.65 9.32
C THR A 127 -5.78 -8.82 8.87
N VAL A 128 -6.12 -8.88 7.59
CA VAL A 128 -7.02 -9.91 7.03
C VAL A 128 -6.24 -11.09 6.39
N TYR A 129 -4.92 -11.16 6.60
CA TYR A 129 -4.03 -12.22 6.08
C TYR A 129 -3.50 -13.16 7.18
#